data_AF-A0A4V3RZP0-F1
#
_entry.id   AF-A0A4V3RZP0-F1
#
_cell.length_a   1.000
_cell.length_b   1.000
_cell.length_c   1.000
_cell.angle_alpha   90.00
_cell.angle_beta   90.00
_cell.angle_gamma   90.00
#
_symmetry.space_group_name_H-M   'P 1'
#
loop_
_entity.id
_entity.type
_entity.pdbx_description
1 polymer ?
#
loop_
_entity_poly.entity_id
_entity_poly.type
_entity_poly.pdbx_seq_one_letter_code
_entity_poly.pdbx_strand_id
1 'polypeptide(L)'
;MRRRTTTKQLLEAITNNLLQITKAETHYKSSDKIDVLTEDSFKESLEFLAETIFADMVDWHFQENVNADKEYILDSGRMNPYSDNVVTVYLRVCDGENVEDVERILKIEEE
;
A
#
# COMPACT_ATOMS: atom_id res chain seq x y z
N MET A 1 5.05 -13.59 -4.51
CA MET A 1 3.91 -14.06 -3.69
C MET A 1 3.34 -12.85 -2.96
N ARG A 2 2.02 -12.67 -2.95
CA ARG A 2 1.41 -11.55 -2.22
C ARG A 2 1.48 -11.81 -0.72
N ARG A 3 1.92 -10.80 0.03
CA ARG A 3 2.08 -10.84 1.48
C ARG A 3 1.14 -9.81 2.11
N ARG A 4 0.76 -10.01 3.37
CA ARG A 4 -0.10 -9.06 4.10
C ARG A 4 0.76 -8.01 4.80
N THR A 5 0.23 -6.80 4.88
CA THR A 5 0.74 -5.70 5.72
C THR A 5 -0.43 -5.01 6.42
N THR A 6 -0.16 -4.02 7.25
CA THR A 6 -1.19 -3.22 7.93
C THR A 6 -1.14 -1.77 7.48
N THR A 7 -2.24 -1.05 7.69
CA THR A 7 -2.31 0.40 7.44
C THR A 7 -1.19 1.14 8.16
N LYS A 8 -0.90 0.77 9.41
CA LYS A 8 0.13 1.40 10.24
C LYS A 8 1.55 1.12 9.72
N GLN A 9 1.85 -0.13 9.34
CA GLN A 9 3.15 -0.49 8.77
C GLN A 9 3.41 0.20 7.43
N LEU A 10 2.39 0.29 6.57
CA LEU A 10 2.49 1.02 5.33
C LEU A 10 2.76 2.52 5.59
N LEU A 11 2.01 3.12 6.50
CA LEU A 11 2.20 4.52 6.88
C LEU A 11 3.61 4.74 7.43
N GLU A 12 4.07 3.88 8.34
CA GLU A 12 5.41 3.96 8.93
C GLU A 12 6.51 3.87 7.88
N ALA A 13 6.40 2.97 6.90
CA ALA A 13 7.37 2.85 5.81
C ALA A 13 7.44 4.12 4.94
N ILE A 14 6.31 4.79 4.73
CA ILE A 14 6.24 6.04 3.97
C ILE A 14 6.79 7.21 4.80
N THR A 15 6.37 7.34 6.06
CA THR A 15 6.79 8.44 6.95
C THR A 15 8.28 8.37 7.32
N ASN A 16 8.84 7.17 7.45
CA ASN A 16 10.27 6.98 7.70
C ASN A 16 11.13 7.12 6.42
N ASN A 17 10.54 7.53 5.29
CA ASN A 17 11.21 7.64 3.99
C ASN A 17 11.88 6.34 3.52
N LEU A 18 11.37 5.17 3.92
CA LEU A 18 11.83 3.89 3.36
C LEU A 18 11.24 3.69 1.96
N LEU A 19 9.98 4.11 1.79
CA LEU A 19 9.22 4.03 0.55
C LEU A 19 8.68 5.41 0.17
N GLN A 20 8.74 5.72 -1.12
CA GLN A 20 8.08 6.87 -1.72
C GLN A 20 6.96 6.40 -2.64
N ILE A 21 5.87 7.17 -2.69
CA ILE A 21 4.73 6.89 -3.56
C ILE A 21 5.05 7.40 -4.95
N THR A 22 4.97 6.52 -5.95
CA THR A 22 5.16 6.90 -7.36
C THR A 22 3.83 7.08 -8.08
N LYS A 23 2.79 6.36 -7.63
CA LYS A 23 1.43 6.45 -8.17
C LYS A 23 0.44 5.86 -7.17
N ALA A 24 -0.75 6.45 -7.07
CA ALA A 24 -1.89 5.87 -6.37
C ALA A 24 -3.14 5.96 -7.24
N GLU A 25 -3.99 4.94 -7.20
CA GLU A 25 -5.23 4.89 -7.97
C GLU A 25 -6.31 4.06 -7.29
N THR A 26 -7.56 4.34 -7.63
CA THR A 26 -8.73 3.55 -7.25
C THR A 26 -9.38 2.98 -8.50
N HIS A 27 -9.47 1.67 -8.59
CA HIS A 27 -10.22 0.95 -9.63
C HIS A 27 -11.58 0.50 -9.11
N TYR A 28 -12.63 0.72 -9.88
CA TYR A 28 -14.00 0.32 -9.55
C TYR A 28 -14.38 -0.90 -10.37
N LYS A 29 -14.50 -2.08 -9.73
CA LYS A 29 -14.72 -3.37 -10.41
C LYS A 29 -15.99 -3.38 -11.25
N SER A 30 -17.05 -2.74 -10.77
CA SER A 30 -18.36 -2.69 -11.43
C SER A 30 -18.38 -1.89 -12.74
N SER A 31 -17.60 -0.82 -12.81
CA SER A 31 -17.64 0.16 -13.92
C SER A 31 -16.36 0.19 -14.75
N ASP A 32 -15.32 -0.51 -14.31
CA ASP A 32 -13.96 -0.47 -14.87
C ASP A 32 -13.34 0.94 -14.89
N LYS A 33 -13.90 1.87 -14.12
CA LYS A 33 -13.38 3.22 -13.96
C LYS A 33 -12.08 3.18 -13.14
N ILE A 34 -11.13 4.06 -13.48
CA ILE A 34 -9.91 4.30 -12.70
C ILE A 34 -9.83 5.78 -12.36
N ASP A 35 -9.73 6.09 -11.07
CA ASP A 35 -9.44 7.43 -10.57
C ASP A 35 -8.01 7.48 -10.04
N VAL A 36 -7.20 8.41 -10.54
CA VAL A 36 -5.82 8.63 -10.07
C VAL A 36 -5.85 9.55 -8.86
N LEU A 37 -5.11 9.16 -7.81
CA LEU A 37 -4.95 9.92 -6.59
C LEU A 37 -3.60 10.65 -6.61
N THR A 38 -3.55 11.83 -6.02
CA THR A 38 -2.26 12.48 -5.73
C THR A 38 -1.58 11.77 -4.56
N GLU A 39 -0.26 11.91 -4.46
CA GLU A 39 0.50 11.40 -3.31
C GLU A 39 -0.04 11.95 -1.99
N ASP A 40 -0.27 13.26 -1.92
CA ASP A 40 -0.78 13.93 -0.72
C ASP A 40 -2.17 13.40 -0.33
N SER A 41 -3.09 13.28 -1.28
CA SER A 41 -4.42 12.74 -1.01
C SER A 41 -4.39 11.30 -0.49
N PHE A 42 -3.48 10.48 -1.01
CA PHE A 42 -3.31 9.11 -0.51
C PHE A 42 -2.73 9.10 0.91
N LYS A 43 -1.68 9.91 1.17
CA LYS A 43 -1.06 10.03 2.49
C LYS A 43 -2.05 10.52 3.55
N GLU A 44 -2.78 11.59 3.28
CA GLU A 44 -3.81 12.13 4.19
C GLU A 44 -4.88 11.07 4.52
N SER A 45 -5.33 10.32 3.51
CA SER A 45 -6.32 9.25 3.70
C SER A 45 -5.76 8.11 4.54
N LEU A 46 -4.50 7.75 4.35
CA LEU A 46 -3.82 6.69 5.08
C LEU A 46 -3.57 7.08 6.54
N GLU A 47 -3.12 8.31 6.79
CA GLU A 47 -2.96 8.90 8.13
C GLU A 47 -4.29 8.92 8.88
N PHE A 48 -5.34 9.47 8.25
CA PHE A 48 -6.68 9.46 8.81
C PHE A 48 -7.13 8.04 9.16
N LEU A 49 -6.96 7.08 8.25
CA LEU A 49 -7.37 5.69 8.45
C LEU A 49 -6.63 5.03 9.62
N ALA A 50 -5.32 5.29 9.75
CA ALA A 50 -4.47 4.73 10.80
C ALA A 50 -4.89 5.16 12.23
N GLU A 51 -5.54 6.32 12.36
CA GLU A 51 -6.09 6.82 13.63
C GLU A 51 -7.46 6.21 13.98
N THR A 52 -8.13 5.57 13.02
CA THR A 52 -9.45 4.98 13.25
C THR A 52 -9.40 3.53 13.73
N ILE A 53 -10.49 3.07 14.34
CA ILE A 53 -10.71 1.64 14.66
C ILE A 53 -10.79 0.74 13.41
N PHE A 54 -10.90 1.32 12.22
CA PHE A 54 -11.02 0.58 10.96
C PHE A 54 -9.66 0.26 10.33
N ALA A 55 -8.55 0.80 10.85
CA ALA A 55 -7.21 0.58 10.31
C ALA A 55 -6.88 -0.90 10.10
N ASP A 56 -7.32 -1.75 11.03
CA ASP A 56 -7.07 -3.19 11.04
C ASP A 56 -8.08 -3.99 10.19
N MET A 57 -9.17 -3.35 9.72
CA MET A 57 -10.13 -3.97 8.80
C MET A 57 -9.68 -3.90 7.34
N VAL A 58 -8.68 -3.07 7.03
CA VAL A 58 -8.24 -2.81 5.66
C VAL A 58 -7.28 -3.92 5.23
N ASP A 59 -7.64 -4.62 4.17
CA ASP A 59 -6.95 -5.81 3.67
C ASP A 59 -5.76 -5.47 2.76
N TRP A 60 -4.70 -4.90 3.34
CA TRP A 60 -3.51 -4.57 2.57
C TRP A 60 -2.69 -5.80 2.18
N HIS A 61 -2.45 -5.92 0.87
CA HIS A 61 -1.58 -6.93 0.29
C HIS A 61 -0.49 -6.26 -0.54
N PHE A 62 0.74 -6.76 -0.44
CA PHE A 62 1.89 -6.22 -1.14
C PHE A 62 2.70 -7.30 -1.86
N GLN A 63 3.40 -6.89 -2.91
CA GLN A 63 4.37 -7.70 -3.62
C GLN A 63 5.41 -6.80 -4.30
N GLU A 64 6.58 -7.34 -4.57
CA GLU A 64 7.55 -6.69 -5.47
C GLU A 64 6.96 -6.55 -6.88
N ASN A 65 7.31 -5.45 -7.53
CA ASN A 65 7.05 -5.22 -8.94
C ASN A 65 8.07 -6.00 -9.77
N VAL A 66 7.65 -7.13 -10.35
CA VAL A 66 8.56 -7.99 -11.14
C VAL A 66 9.17 -7.31 -12.37
N ASN A 67 8.61 -6.17 -12.79
CA ASN A 67 9.04 -5.44 -13.98
C ASN A 67 9.95 -4.24 -13.65
N ALA A 68 10.18 -3.94 -12.38
CA ALA A 68 10.99 -2.80 -11.97
C ALA A 68 11.77 -3.10 -10.69
N ASP A 69 13.05 -2.76 -10.70
CA ASP A 69 13.90 -2.97 -9.52
C ASP A 69 13.49 -2.05 -8.37
N LYS A 70 13.51 -2.59 -7.15
CA LYS A 70 13.19 -1.86 -5.91
C LYS A 70 11.81 -1.16 -5.91
N GLU A 71 10.84 -1.76 -6.57
CA GLU A 71 9.46 -1.28 -6.57
C GLU A 71 8.51 -2.29 -5.95
N TYR A 72 7.47 -1.77 -5.31
CA TYR A 72 6.41 -2.55 -4.69
C TYR A 72 5.06 -2.09 -5.19
N ILE A 73 4.13 -3.04 -5.29
CA ILE A 73 2.72 -2.78 -5.58
C ILE A 73 1.93 -3.26 -4.39
N LEU A 74 1.13 -2.36 -3.82
CA LEU A 74 0.21 -2.65 -2.75
C LEU A 74 -1.21 -2.43 -3.21
N ASP A 75 -2.13 -3.27 -2.76
CA ASP A 75 -3.54 -3.02 -2.92
C ASP A 75 -4.38 -3.49 -1.73
N SER A 76 -5.54 -2.86 -1.61
CA SER A 76 -6.64 -3.29 -0.73
C SER A 76 -7.92 -3.43 -1.56
N GLY A 77 -8.75 -4.40 -1.20
CA GLY A 77 -10.02 -4.69 -1.86
C GLY A 77 -9.92 -5.64 -3.05
N ARG A 78 -8.74 -5.89 -3.63
CA ARG A 78 -8.61 -6.77 -4.82
C ARG A 78 -9.06 -8.19 -4.53
N MET A 79 -8.70 -8.73 -3.36
CA MET A 79 -9.05 -10.08 -2.94
C MET A 79 -10.42 -10.17 -2.25
N ASN A 80 -11.04 -9.02 -1.93
CA ASN A 80 -12.33 -8.95 -1.28
C ASN A 80 -13.47 -8.97 -2.32
N PRO A 81 -14.30 -10.03 -2.39
CA PRO A 81 -15.40 -10.11 -3.36
C PRO A 81 -16.53 -9.11 -3.07
N TYR A 82 -16.58 -8.54 -1.87
CA TYR A 82 -17.60 -7.56 -1.46
C TYR A 82 -17.15 -6.11 -1.62
N SER A 83 -15.87 -5.86 -1.90
CA SER A 83 -15.38 -4.51 -2.23
C SER A 83 -15.54 -4.26 -3.71
N ASP A 84 -16.26 -3.20 -4.09
CA ASP A 84 -16.25 -2.70 -5.47
C ASP A 84 -14.95 -1.95 -5.79
N ASN A 85 -14.38 -1.29 -4.78
CA ASN A 85 -13.19 -0.47 -4.94
C ASN A 85 -11.93 -1.30 -4.70
N VAL A 86 -10.92 -1.06 -5.53
CA VAL A 86 -9.55 -1.54 -5.33
C VAL A 86 -8.63 -0.34 -5.30
N VAL A 87 -8.11 -0.01 -4.13
CA VAL A 87 -7.08 1.01 -3.99
C VAL A 87 -5.74 0.34 -4.26
N THR A 88 -4.99 0.85 -5.24
CA THR A 88 -3.65 0.35 -5.60
C THR A 88 -2.65 1.49 -5.45
N VAL A 89 -1.54 1.24 -4.74
CA VAL A 89 -0.42 2.17 -4.61
C VAL A 89 0.86 1.51 -5.09
N TYR A 90 1.61 2.28 -5.86
CA TYR A 90 2.92 1.92 -6.41
C TYR A 90 3.96 2.67 -5.60
N LEU A 91 4.91 1.92 -5.06
CA LEU A 91 5.94 2.41 -4.17
C LEU A 91 7.30 2.10 -4.74
N ARG A 92 8.28 2.96 -4.45
CA ARG A 92 9.69 2.73 -4.74
C ARG A 92 10.51 2.90 -3.48
N VAL A 93 11.53 2.06 -3.31
CA VAL A 93 12.52 2.23 -2.23
C VAL A 93 13.24 3.57 -2.42
N CYS A 94 13.36 4.35 -1.36
CA CYS A 94 14.10 5.60 -1.39
C CYS A 94 15.61 5.38 -1.61
N ASP A 95 16.29 6.39 -2.14
CA ASP A 95 17.72 6.31 -2.41
C ASP A 95 18.53 6.13 -1.12
N GLY A 96 19.38 5.11 -1.08
CA GLY A 96 20.20 4.77 0.09
C GLY A 96 19.57 3.75 1.03
N GLU A 97 18.27 3.47 0.88
CA GLU A 97 17.56 2.48 1.68
C GLU A 97 17.72 1.06 1.11
N ASN A 98 17.62 0.06 2.00
CA ASN A 98 17.76 -1.34 1.63
C ASN A 98 16.39 -2.06 1.62
N VAL A 99 16.32 -3.10 0.80
CA VAL A 99 15.10 -3.91 0.61
C VAL A 99 14.75 -4.71 1.86
N GLU A 100 15.74 -5.12 2.66
CA GLU A 100 15.51 -5.94 3.86
C GLU A 100 14.76 -5.17 4.95
N ASP A 101 15.08 -3.89 5.15
CA ASP A 101 14.41 -3.00 6.10
C ASP A 101 12.97 -2.71 5.66
N VAL A 102 12.75 -2.51 4.35
CA VAL A 102 11.41 -2.38 3.76
C VAL A 102 10.59 -3.65 3.95
N GLU A 103 11.16 -4.82 3.69
CA GLU A 103 10.44 -6.08 3.89
C GLU A 103 10.15 -6.33 5.37
N ARG A 104 11.07 -5.98 6.27
CA ARG A 104 10.89 -6.13 7.71
C ARG A 104 9.75 -5.26 8.23
N ILE A 105 9.67 -4.00 7.80
CA ILE A 105 8.62 -3.08 8.27
C ILE A 105 7.25 -3.45 7.72
N LEU A 106 7.17 -3.91 6.46
CA LEU A 106 5.90 -4.23 5.82
C LEU A 106 5.34 -5.60 6.24
N LYS A 107 6.16 -6.57 6.65
CA LYS A 107 5.66 -7.90 7.02
C LYS A 107 4.94 -7.83 8.37
N ILE A 108 3.77 -8.43 8.44
CA ILE A 108 3.16 -8.81 9.71
C ILE A 108 3.98 -9.98 10.27
N GLU A 109 4.60 -9.81 11.43
CA GLU A 109 5.10 -10.95 12.20
C GLU A 109 3.88 -11.70 12.75
N GLU A 110 3.64 -12.92 12.27
CA GLU A 110 2.60 -13.78 12.85
C GLU A 110 3.18 -14.36 14.15
N GLU A 111 2.59 -13.98 15.30
CA GLU A 111 2.85 -14.59 16.61
C GLU A 111 2.50 -16.09 16.65
#